data_AF-A0A7Y4R5T4-F1
#
_entry.id   AF-A0A7Y4R5T4-F1
#
_cell.length_a   1.000
_cell.length_b   1.000
_cell.length_c   1.000
_cell.angle_alpha   90.00
_cell.angle_beta   90.00
_cell.angle_gamma   90.00
#
_symmetry.space_group_name_H-M   'P 1'
#
loop_
_entity.id
_entity.type
_entity.pdbx_description
1 polymer ?
#
loop_
_entity_poly.entity_id
_entity_poly.type
_entity_poly.pdbx_seq_one_letter_code
_entity_poly.pdbx_strand_id
1 'polypeptide(L)'
;MNNPQKIRFGLSKSRILLHRQCPKRLWLKVHRPELEEVDDSNQARFDTGTYVGELEQQLYPDGVLIAGDNLGQAVADTQTVLAGEKRPIFEATLQ
;
A
#
# COMPACT_ATOMS: atom_id res chain seq x y z
N MET A 1 -13.99 -18.42 9.87
CA MET A 1 -14.70 -17.19 10.27
C MET A 1 -14.32 -16.10 9.27
N ASN A 2 -15.08 -15.97 8.19
CA ASN A 2 -14.77 -14.99 7.14
C ASN A 2 -15.18 -13.60 7.65
N ASN A 3 -14.19 -12.81 8.05
CA ASN A 3 -14.38 -11.41 8.37
C ASN A 3 -14.70 -10.68 7.05
N PRO A 4 -15.89 -10.08 6.88
CA PRO A 4 -16.21 -9.36 5.65
C PRO A 4 -15.25 -8.17 5.55
N GLN A 5 -14.29 -8.24 4.61
CA GLN A 5 -13.41 -7.12 4.34
C GLN A 5 -14.26 -5.90 3.99
N LYS A 6 -14.20 -4.88 4.83
CA LYS A 6 -14.97 -3.64 4.69
C LYS A 6 -14.59 -3.00 3.36
N ILE A 7 -15.51 -2.98 2.39
CA ILE A 7 -15.26 -2.38 1.07
C ILE A 7 -15.07 -0.88 1.27
N ARG A 8 -13.82 -0.41 1.24
CA ARG A 8 -13.52 1.03 1.20
C ARG A 8 -13.84 1.55 -0.20
N PHE A 9 -14.75 2.50 -0.31
CA PHE A 9 -15.01 3.25 -1.54
C PHE A 9 -13.99 4.39 -1.66
N GLY A 10 -13.32 4.49 -2.82
CA GLY A 10 -12.26 5.48 -3.07
C GLY A 10 -11.30 5.06 -4.16
N LEU A 11 -10.63 6.02 -4.82
CA LEU A 11 -9.61 5.73 -5.84
C LEU A 11 -8.22 5.78 -5.19
N SER A 12 -7.58 4.63 -5.05
CA SER A 12 -6.15 4.52 -4.73
C SER A 12 -5.31 4.58 -6.01
N LYS A 13 -4.00 4.79 -5.88
CA LYS A 13 -3.03 4.65 -6.98
C LYS A 13 -3.21 3.33 -7.73
N SER A 14 -3.29 2.22 -7.00
CA SER A 14 -3.50 0.89 -7.59
C SER A 14 -4.84 0.80 -8.33
N ARG A 15 -5.93 1.31 -7.78
CA ARG A 15 -7.25 1.32 -8.43
C ARG A 15 -7.28 2.16 -9.72
N ILE A 16 -6.57 3.29 -9.75
CA ILE A 16 -6.42 4.09 -10.97
C ILE A 16 -5.66 3.32 -12.05
N LEU A 17 -4.57 2.62 -11.67
CA LEU A 17 -3.82 1.78 -12.61
C LEU A 17 -4.67 0.63 -13.17
N LEU A 18 -5.48 -0.02 -12.32
CA LEU A 18 -6.42 -1.05 -12.76
C LEU A 18 -7.42 -0.51 -13.78
N HIS A 19 -8.00 0.66 -13.52
CA HIS A 19 -8.92 1.32 -14.44
C HIS A 19 -8.26 1.66 -15.79
N ARG A 20 -7.03 2.20 -15.75
CA ARG A 20 -6.27 2.53 -16.96
C ARG A 20 -5.99 1.33 -17.83
N GLN A 21 -5.77 0.15 -17.24
CA GLN A 21 -5.63 -1.07 -18.02
C GLN A 21 -6.98 -1.55 -18.57
N CYS A 22 -8.02 -1.56 -17.73
CA CYS A 22 -9.37 -1.95 -18.11
C CYS A 22 -10.38 -1.43 -17.08
N PRO A 23 -11.37 -0.61 -17.46
CA PRO A 23 -12.39 -0.11 -16.53
C PRO A 23 -13.16 -1.23 -15.81
N LYS A 24 -13.42 -2.35 -16.49
CA LYS A 24 -14.07 -3.53 -15.90
C LYS A 24 -13.20 -4.20 -14.83
N ARG A 25 -11.87 -4.15 -14.95
CA ARG A 25 -10.94 -4.69 -13.94
C ARG A 25 -11.06 -3.92 -12.62
N LEU A 26 -11.13 -2.59 -12.66
CA LEU A 26 -11.41 -1.78 -11.46
C LEU A 26 -12.74 -2.18 -10.82
N TRP A 27 -13.81 -2.27 -11.62
CA TRP A 27 -15.12 -2.62 -11.12
C TRP A 27 -15.14 -3.98 -10.41
N LEU A 28 -14.53 -5.00 -11.02
CA LEU A 28 -14.41 -6.34 -10.43
C LEU A 28 -13.60 -6.31 -9.13
N LYS A 29 -12.45 -5.62 -9.09
CA LYS A 29 -11.64 -5.47 -7.87
C LYS A 29 -12.41 -4.87 -6.68
N VAL A 30 -13.35 -3.95 -6.94
CA VAL A 30 -14.12 -3.27 -5.89
C VAL A 30 -15.37 -4.04 -5.49
N HIS A 31 -16.11 -4.57 -6.46
CA HIS A 31 -17.45 -5.12 -6.24
C HIS A 31 -17.50 -6.65 -6.21
N ARG A 32 -16.47 -7.33 -6.75
CA ARG A 32 -16.36 -8.79 -6.84
C ARG A 32 -14.92 -9.27 -6.59
N PRO A 33 -14.27 -8.90 -5.46
CA PRO A 33 -12.88 -9.25 -5.17
C PRO A 33 -12.64 -10.76 -5.11
N GLU A 34 -13.67 -11.55 -4.83
CA GLU A 34 -13.63 -13.01 -4.81
C GLU A 34 -13.33 -13.65 -6.18
N LEU A 35 -13.46 -12.88 -7.27
CA LEU A 35 -13.15 -13.33 -8.63
C LEU A 35 -11.71 -13.02 -9.05
N GLU A 36 -10.92 -12.37 -8.20
CA GLU A 36 -9.52 -12.07 -8.50
C GLU A 36 -8.66 -13.32 -8.31
N GLU A 37 -7.91 -13.67 -9.35
CA GLU A 37 -6.90 -14.72 -9.30
C GLU A 37 -5.51 -14.08 -9.27
N VAL A 38 -4.69 -14.49 -8.30
CA VAL A 38 -3.28 -14.14 -8.21
C VAL A 38 -2.50 -15.42 -8.45
N ASP A 39 -1.89 -15.53 -9.63
CA ASP A 39 -0.98 -16.64 -9.93
C ASP A 39 0.36 -16.49 -9.19
N ASP A 40 1.12 -17.59 -9.16
CA ASP A 40 2.43 -17.67 -8.48
C ASP A 40 3.42 -16.65 -9.04
N SER A 41 3.33 -16.30 -10.33
CA SER A 41 4.23 -15.33 -10.95
C SER A 41 3.95 -13.92 -10.44
N ASN A 42 2.68 -13.54 -10.31
CA ASN A 42 2.27 -12.28 -9.72
C ASN A 42 2.61 -12.21 -8.25
N GLN A 43 2.40 -13.31 -7.50
CA GLN A 43 2.78 -13.37 -6.09
C GLN A 43 4.29 -13.18 -5.89
N ALA A 44 5.12 -13.88 -6.67
CA ALA A 44 6.58 -13.73 -6.60
C ALA A 44 7.05 -12.29 -6.86
N ARG A 45 6.36 -11.55 -7.74
CA ARG A 45 6.66 -10.12 -7.99
C ARG A 45 6.30 -9.24 -6.79
N PHE A 46 5.20 -9.53 -6.10
CA PHE A 46 4.83 -8.81 -4.87
C PHE A 46 5.84 -9.09 -3.76
N ASP A 47 6.20 -10.37 -3.57
CA ASP A 47 7.17 -10.79 -2.56
C ASP A 47 8.54 -10.16 -2.80
N THR A 48 8.98 -10.09 -4.07
CA THR A 48 10.21 -9.38 -4.45
C THR A 48 10.14 -7.90 -4.06
N GLY A 49 9.00 -7.24 -4.29
CA GLY A 49 8.81 -5.85 -3.91
C GLY A 49 8.89 -5.64 -2.39
N THR A 50 8.25 -6.52 -1.61
CA THR A 50 8.32 -6.51 -0.14
C THR A 50 9.76 -6.69 0.33
N TYR A 51 10.47 -7.66 -0.22
CA TYR A 51 11.86 -7.94 0.14
C TYR A 51 12.79 -6.74 -0.15
N VAL A 52 12.60 -6.04 -1.26
CA VAL A 52 13.35 -4.82 -1.55
C VAL A 52 13.07 -3.74 -0.50
N GLY A 53 11.81 -3.53 -0.11
CA GLY A 53 11.46 -2.57 0.95
C GLY A 53 12.05 -2.93 2.32
N GLU A 54 12.17 -4.22 2.65
CA GLU A 54 12.86 -4.68 3.85
C GLU A 54 14.37 -4.40 3.79
N LEU A 55 15.00 -4.62 2.62
CA LEU A 55 16.42 -4.28 2.42
C LEU A 55 16.67 -2.78 2.54
N GLU A 56 15.80 -1.94 2.01
CA GLU A 56 15.91 -0.48 2.14
C GLU A 56 15.92 -0.05 3.61
N GLN A 57 15.05 -0.64 4.43
CA GLN A 57 15.02 -0.37 5.88
C GLN A 57 16.30 -0.84 6.60
N GLN A 58 16.92 -1.94 6.14
CA GLN A 58 18.20 -2.40 6.69
C GLN A 58 19.37 -1.50 6.28
N LEU A 59 19.34 -0.93 5.07
CA LEU A 59 20.37 -0.03 4.56
C LEU A 59 20.36 1.34 5.25
N TYR A 60 19.19 1.80 5.69
CA TYR A 60 19.05 3.05 6.44
C TYR A 60 18.42 2.77 7.81
N PRO A 61 19.22 2.28 8.78
CA PRO A 61 18.73 1.84 10.09
C PRO A 61 18.21 2.98 10.97
N ASP A 62 18.51 4.23 10.61
CA ASP A 62 17.97 5.43 11.21
C ASP A 62 16.67 5.89 10.56
N GLY A 63 16.14 5.19 9.56
CA GLY A 63 14.84 5.52 8.95
C GLY A 63 13.66 5.14 9.84
N VAL A 64 12.48 5.69 9.52
CA VAL A 64 11.22 5.37 10.21
C VAL A 64 10.20 4.87 9.19
N LEU A 65 9.60 3.72 9.46
CA LEU A 65 8.49 3.19 8.67
C LEU A 65 7.15 3.69 9.24
N ILE A 66 6.30 4.26 8.38
CA ILE A 66 4.93 4.63 8.72
C ILE A 66 4.01 3.43 8.45
N ALA A 67 3.36 2.87 9.48
CA ALA A 67 2.47 1.72 9.33
C ALA A 67 1.11 2.13 8.70
N GLY A 68 0.69 1.41 7.66
CA GLY A 68 -0.30 1.89 6.68
C GLY A 68 -1.77 1.52 6.87
N ASP A 69 -2.22 1.08 8.04
CA ASP A 69 -3.59 0.51 8.17
C ASP A 69 -4.71 1.57 8.14
N ASN A 70 -4.39 2.81 8.54
CA ASN A 70 -5.29 3.95 8.53
C ASN A 70 -4.62 5.15 7.86
N LEU A 71 -5.16 5.60 6.72
CA LEU A 71 -4.61 6.72 5.95
C LEU A 71 -4.56 8.02 6.75
N GLY A 72 -5.58 8.32 7.56
CA GLY A 72 -5.59 9.55 8.36
C GLY A 72 -4.50 9.53 9.43
N GLN A 73 -4.28 8.38 10.05
CA GLN A 73 -3.19 8.21 11.01
C GLN A 73 -1.82 8.27 10.32
N ALA A 74 -1.66 7.60 9.18
CA ALA A 74 -0.41 7.62 8.43
C ALA A 74 0.00 9.04 7.98
N VAL A 75 -0.96 9.89 7.61
CA VAL A 75 -0.70 11.33 7.35
C VAL A 75 -0.21 12.02 8.62
N ALA A 76 -0.88 11.84 9.76
CA ALA A 76 -0.49 12.46 11.03
C ALA A 76 0.91 12.00 11.50
N ASP A 77 1.20 10.71 11.37
CA ASP A 77 2.50 10.12 11.74
C ASP A 77 3.60 10.66 10.82
N THR A 78 3.35 10.72 9.50
CA THR A 78 4.29 11.30 8.54
C THR A 78 4.60 12.76 8.88
N GLN A 79 3.59 13.56 9.21
CA GLN A 79 3.78 14.97 9.61
C GLN A 79 4.57 15.09 10.91
N THR A 80 4.34 14.20 11.87
CA THR A 80 5.07 14.18 13.14
C THR A 80 6.55 13.92 12.91
N VAL A 81 6.89 12.95 12.05
CA VAL A 81 8.29 12.64 11.72
C VAL A 81 8.93 13.78 10.93
N LEU A 82 8.22 14.38 9.97
CA LEU A 82 8.72 15.53 9.18
C LEU A 82 9.01 16.78 10.02
N ALA A 83 8.28 17.00 11.12
CA ALA A 83 8.49 18.13 12.02
C ALA A 83 9.75 17.96 12.91
N GLY A 84 10.30 16.74 13.01
CA GLY A 84 11.46 16.41 13.82
C GLY A 84 12.79 16.53 13.08
N GLU A 85 13.74 15.71 13.50
CA GLU A 85 15.05 15.61 12.85
C GLU A 85 14.93 14.98 11.46
N LYS A 86 15.75 15.48 10.52
CA LYS A 86 15.78 14.95 9.16
C LYS A 86 16.31 13.52 9.16
N ARG A 87 15.48 12.60 8.73
CA ARG A 87 15.80 11.17 8.57
C ARG A 87 14.97 10.55 7.44
N PRO A 88 15.36 9.39 6.90
CA PRO A 88 14.55 8.66 5.93
C PRO A 88 13.17 8.30 6.51
N ILE A 89 12.11 8.45 5.70
CA ILE A 89 10.75 8.06 6.06
C ILE A 89 10.25 7.09 5.00
N PHE A 90 10.04 5.84 5.38
CA PHE A 90 9.51 4.79 4.50
C PHE A 90 7.99 4.80 4.53
N GLU A 91 7.36 4.57 3.37
CA GLU A 91 5.90 4.56 3.20
C GLU A 91 5.20 5.86 3.67
N ALA A 92 5.91 6.99 3.55
CA ALA A 92 5.38 8.31 3.90
C ALA A 92 4.06 8.60 3.18
N THR A 93 3.06 9.04 3.93
CA THR A 93 1.73 9.38 3.41
C THR A 93 1.51 10.88 3.51
N LEU A 94 1.13 11.51 2.39
CA LEU A 94 0.98 12.96 2.27
C LEU A 94 -0.46 13.33 1.93
N GLN A 95 -0.86 14.56 2.28
CA GLN A 95 -2.16 15.16 1.98
C GLN A 95 -1.96 16.48 1.22
#